data_AF-G8FGK8-F1
#
_entry.id   AF-G8FGK8-F1
#
_cell.length_a   1.000
_cell.length_b   1.000
_cell.length_c   1.000
_cell.angle_alpha   90.00
_cell.angle_beta   90.00
_cell.angle_gamma   90.00
#
_symmetry.space_group_name_H-M   'P 1'
#
loop_
_entity.id
_entity.type
_entity.pdbx_description
1 polymer ?
#
loop_
_entity_poly.entity_id
_entity_poly.type
_entity_poly.pdbx_seq_one_letter_code
_entity_poly.pdbx_strand_id
1 'polypeptide(L)' 'FDLMYEQVKALKAGVAVEKPIYNHVTGLLDPPELILPPKILFIEGLHPMFDSRVRDLLDFSIYLDISDEVKFAWKTK' A
#
# COMPACT_ATOMS: atom_id res chain seq x y z
N PHE A 1 -3.91 7.31 8.20
CA PHE A 1 -3.36 7.66 6.87
C PHE A 1 -2.11 8.53 6.95
N ASP A 2 -1.87 9.26 8.05
CA ASP A 2 -0.72 10.17 8.16
C ASP A 2 0.63 9.47 7.95
N LEU A 3 0.88 8.34 8.63
CA LEU A 3 2.12 7.58 8.46
C LEU A 3 2.33 7.10 7.02
N MET A 4 1.26 6.69 6.34
CA MET A 4 1.32 6.27 4.94
C MET A 4 1.73 7.44 4.03
N TYR A 5 1.13 8.62 4.22
CA TYR A 5 1.49 9.81 3.47
C TYR A 5 2.95 10.21 3.70
N GLU A 6 3.38 10.30 4.96
CA GLU A 6 4.75 10.69 5.29
C GLU A 6 5.79 9.73 4.68
N GLN A 7 5.57 8.42 4.80
CA GLN A 7 6.52 7.43 4.29
C GLN A 7 6.52 7.32 2.77
N VAL A 8 5.36 7.38 2.10
CA VAL A 8 5.30 7.39 0.63
C VAL A 8 5.97 8.65 0.08
N LYS A 9 5.75 9.81 0.71
CA LYS A 9 6.40 11.07 0.34
C LYS A 9 7.92 10.99 0.50
N ALA A 10 8.40 10.44 1.63
CA ALA A 10 9.83 10.25 1.88
C ALA A 10 10.48 9.34 0.83
N LEU A 11 9.86 8.19 0.52
CA LEU A 11 10.35 7.27 -0.50
C LEU A 11 10.39 7.92 -1.89
N LYS A 12 9.36 8.69 -2.26
CA LYS A 12 9.35 9.46 -3.53
C LYS A 12 10.44 10.52 -3.58
N ALA A 13 10.84 11.08 -2.44
CA ALA A 13 11.95 12.03 -2.31
C ALA A 13 13.35 11.36 -2.21
N GLY A 14 13.44 10.03 -2.31
CA GLY A 14 14.71 9.32 -2.20
C GLY A 14 15.21 9.14 -0.76
N VAL A 15 14.31 9.19 0.23
CA VAL A 15 14.63 8.99 1.66
C VAL A 15 14.08 7.63 2.13
N ALA A 16 14.94 6.83 2.77
CA ALA A 16 14.56 5.54 3.33
C ALA A 16 13.62 5.68 4.54
N VAL A 17 12.81 4.65 4.82
CA VAL A 17 11.80 4.67 5.88
C VAL A 17 11.78 3.38 6.68
N GLU A 18 11.41 3.46 7.96
CA GLU A 18 11.14 2.32 8.83
C GLU A 18 9.65 1.97 8.74
N LYS A 19 9.28 1.06 7.84
CA LYS A 19 7.89 0.69 7.56
C LYS A 19 7.43 -0.40 8.54
N PRO A 20 6.33 -0.21 9.29
CA PRO A 20 5.78 -1.28 10.12
C PRO A 20 5.36 -2.50 9.28
N ILE A 21 5.42 -3.69 9.88
CA ILE A 21 4.97 -4.93 9.26
C ILE A 21 3.65 -5.34 9.91
N TYR A 22 2.61 -5.53 9.09
CA TYR A 22 1.39 -6.19 9.54
C TYR A 22 1.53 -7.69 9.32
N ASN A 23 1.63 -8.45 10.41
CA ASN A 23 1.80 -9.88 10.36
C ASN A 23 0.45 -10.57 10.18
N HIS A 24 0.20 -11.11 8.99
CA HIS A 24 -1.07 -11.77 8.66
C HIS A 24 -1.31 -13.10 9.39
N VAL A 25 -0.27 -13.70 10.01
CA VAL A 25 -0.41 -14.94 10.80
C VAL A 25 -0.87 -14.63 12.22
N THR A 26 -0.30 -13.60 12.84
CA THR A 26 -0.59 -13.23 14.25
C THR A 26 -1.65 -12.14 14.39
N GLY A 27 -1.88 -11.34 13.34
CA GLY A 27 -2.74 -10.17 13.36
C GLY A 27 -2.15 -8.97 14.11
N LEU A 28 -0.85 -9.00 14.42
CA LEU A 28 -0.15 -7.96 15.18
C LEU A 28 0.74 -7.09 14.28
N LEU A 29 1.14 -5.93 14.81
CA LEU A 29 2.16 -5.08 14.22
C LEU A 29 3.52 -5.52 14.74
N ASP A 30 4.34 -6.07 13.86
CA ASP A 30 5.73 -6.43 14.13
C ASP A 30 6.63 -5.18 14.07
N PRO A 31 7.87 -5.26 14.60
CA PRO A 31 8.86 -4.21 14.45
C PRO A 31 9.03 -3.79 12.98
N PRO A 32 9.35 -2.51 12.73
CA PRO A 32 9.48 -2.01 11.37
C PRO A 32 10.68 -2.62 10.64
N GLU A 33 10.60 -2.58 9.32
CA GLU A 33 11.71 -2.89 8.42
C GLU A 33 12.17 -1.64 7.66
N LEU A 34 13.46 -1.57 7.38
CA LEU A 34 14.05 -0.52 6.56
C LEU A 34 13.72 -0.74 5.08
N ILE A 35 12.99 0.21 4.49
CA ILE A 35 12.72 0.24 3.05
C ILE A 35 13.58 1.33 2.40
N LEU A 36 14.41 0.91 1.45
CA LEU A 36 15.19 1.81 0.61
C LEU A 36 14.34 2.31 -0.59
N PRO A 37 14.53 3.56 -1.05
CA PRO A 37 13.81 4.10 -2.20
C PRO A 37 14.09 3.30 -3.48
N PRO A 38 13.09 2.66 -4.10
CA PRO A 38 13.26 2.00 -5.38
C PRO A 38 13.11 3.01 -6.54
N LYS A 39 13.52 2.61 -7.75
CA LYS A 39 13.22 3.39 -8.97
C LYS A 39 11.72 3.45 -9.27
N ILE A 40 11.00 2.36 -8.96
CA ILE A 40 9.55 2.24 -9.11
C ILE A 40 9.01 1.64 -7.81
N LEU A 41 8.11 2.37 -7.16
CA LEU A 41 7.42 1.93 -5.95
C LEU A 41 5.97 1.57 -6.30
N PHE A 42 5.58 0.33 -6.03
CA PHE A 42 4.18 -0.08 -6.06
C PHE A 42 3.61 -0.02 -4.64
N ILE A 43 2.51 0.69 -4.47
CA ILE A 43 1.70 0.62 -3.25
C ILE A 43 0.38 -0.08 -3.57
N GLU A 44 0.12 -1.19 -2.90
CA GLU A 44 -1.08 -1.99 -3.10
C GLU A 44 -1.84 -2.20 -1.79
N GLY A 45 -3.13 -2.50 -1.92
CA GLY A 45 -4.02 -2.76 -0.80
C GLY A 45 -5.39 -2.12 -1.01
N LEU A 46 -6.13 -1.98 0.09
CA LEU A 46 -7.52 -1.52 0.05
C LEU A 46 -7.67 -0.01 -0.17
N HIS A 47 -6.69 0.80 0.25
CA HIS A 47 -6.82 2.25 0.33
C HIS A 47 -5.70 3.09 -0.33
N PRO A 48 -4.99 2.65 -1.38
CA PRO A 48 -3.90 3.43 -1.97
C PRO A 48 -4.37 4.78 -2.56
N MET A 49 -5.64 4.87 -2.97
CA MET A 49 -6.24 6.06 -3.59
C MET A 49 -7.24 6.80 -2.66
N PHE A 50 -7.37 6.41 -1.40
CA PHE A 50 -8.41 6.95 -0.50
C PHE A 50 -8.08 8.35 0.03
N ASP A 51 -6.90 8.53 0.63
CA ASP A 51 -6.43 9.83 1.15
C ASP A 51 -5.94 10.70 -0.01
N SER A 52 -6.43 11.94 -0.12
CA SER A 52 -6.07 12.84 -1.22
C SER A 52 -4.57 13.15 -1.25
N ARG A 53 -3.93 13.27 -0.09
CA ARG A 53 -2.49 13.58 0.00
C ARG A 53 -1.63 12.46 -0.55
N VAL A 54 -2.07 11.19 -0.37
CA VAL A 54 -1.38 10.04 -0.97
C VAL A 54 -1.67 9.94 -2.45
N ARG A 55 -2.93 10.20 -2.85
CA ARG A 55 -3.34 10.20 -4.25
C ARG A 55 -2.52 11.18 -5.10
N ASP A 56 -2.24 12.37 -4.55
CA ASP A 56 -1.43 13.40 -5.22
C ASP A 56 0.05 12.99 -5.40
N LEU A 57 0.52 11.93 -4.73
CA LEU A 57 1.86 11.38 -4.89
C LEU A 57 1.94 10.28 -5.96
N LEU A 58 0.82 9.80 -6.50
CA LEU A 58 0.79 8.70 -7.46
C LEU A 58 1.05 9.19 -8.88
N ASP A 59 1.99 8.56 -9.58
CA ASP A 59 2.24 8.85 -11.00
C ASP A 59 1.29 8.07 -11.93
N PHE A 60 0.79 6.92 -11.46
CA PHE A 60 -0.19 6.08 -12.13
C PHE A 60 -1.04 5.33 -11.09
N SER A 61 -2.28 4.98 -11.43
CA SER A 61 -3.19 4.27 -10.51
C SER A 61 -4.00 3.22 -11.25
N ILE A 62 -4.18 2.06 -10.61
CA ILE A 62 -4.97 0.94 -11.12
C ILE A 62 -6.02 0.60 -10.05
N TYR A 63 -7.27 0.46 -10.46
CA TYR A 63 -8.34 -0.08 -9.64
C TYR A 63 -8.85 -1.37 -10.27
N LEU A 64 -8.67 -2.49 -9.57
CA LEU A 64 -9.19 -3.78 -10.00
C LEU A 64 -10.62 -3.95 -9.48
N ASP A 65 -11.59 -3.59 -10.31
CA ASP A 65 -13.01 -3.79 -10.01
C ASP A 65 -13.46 -5.18 -10.42
N ILE A 66 -13.79 -6.01 -9.44
CA ILE A 66 -14.23 -7.39 -9.66
C ILE A 66 -15.69 -7.48 -9.24
N SER A 67 -16.55 -7.91 -10.16
CA SER A 67 -17.97 -8.11 -9.87
C SER A 67 -18.18 -9.14 -8.77
N ASP A 68 -19.27 -9.00 -8.01
CA ASP A 68 -19.56 -9.91 -6.91
C ASP A 68 -19.77 -11.35 -7.38
N GLU A 69 -20.32 -11.54 -8.59
CA GLU A 69 -20.47 -12.87 -9.19
C GLU A 69 -19.11 -13.51 -9.48
N VAL A 70 -18.15 -12.75 -10.01
CA VAL A 70 -16.79 -13.25 -10.28
C VAL A 70 -16.05 -13.50 -8.96
N LYS A 71 -16.14 -12.59 -7.98
CA LYS A 71 -15.57 -12.77 -6.63
C LYS A 71 -16.10 -14.02 -5.96
N PHE A 72 -17.40 -14.27 -6.05
CA PHE A 72 -18.02 -15.48 -5.50
C PHE A 72 -17.52 -16.72 -6.23
N ALA A 73 -17.53 -16.70 -7.57
CA ALA A 73 -17.08 -17.83 -8.38
C ALA A 73 -15.64 -18.24 -8.07
N TRP A 74 -14.72 -17.29 -7.86
CA TRP A 74 -13.32 -17.57 -7.50
C TRP A 74 -13.15 -18.16 -6.10
N LYS A 75 -14.12 -17.98 -5.20
CA LYS A 75 -14.06 -18.49 -3.82
C LYS A 75 -14.70 -19.87 -3.66
N THR A 76 -15.67 -20.20 -4.49
CA THR A 76 -16.51 -21.40 -4.31
C THR A 76 -16.38 -22.45 -5.41
N LYS A 77 -15.70 -22.16 -6.52
CA LYS A 77 -15.34 -23.13 -7.56
C LYS A 77 -13.86 -23.43 -7.49
#